data_AF-A0A7J3A2D1-F1
#
_entry.id   AF-A0A7J3A2D1-F1
#
_cell.length_a   1.000
_cell.length_b   1.000
_cell.length_c   1.000
_cell.angle_alpha   90.00
_cell.angle_beta   90.00
_cell.angle_gamma   90.00
#
_symmetry.space_group_name_H-M   'P 1'
#
loop_
_entity.id
_entity.type
_entity.pdbx_description
1 polymer ?
#
loop_
_entity_poly.entity_id
_entity_poly.type
_entity_poly.pdbx_seq_one_letter_code
_entity_poly.pdbx_strand_id
1 'polypeptide(L)'
;MIFRMLFSQLVEYYEKIEATTSRIEMTNLLVELLKKSPQEVIDKIVYLTVGEIYPPFIGIELGVADKLALRAVKLVSGQSEKLVKEEYGKLGDIGLVGEKLLQRRSQITLHMKELTVQEVYQSLEKIAKTTGEGAMDTKVQILVGLLSSATPKEA
;
A
#
# COMPACT_ATOMS: atom_id res chain seq x y z
N MET A 1 19.17 -12.46 14.15
CA MET A 1 18.77 -11.04 13.99
C MET A 1 17.60 -11.03 13.03
N ILE A 2 16.48 -10.39 13.39
CA ILE A 2 15.36 -10.21 12.45
C ILE A 2 15.76 -9.00 11.59
N PHE A 3 16.19 -9.23 10.36
CA PHE A 3 16.41 -8.14 9.43
C PHE A 3 15.04 -7.64 8.95
N ARG A 4 14.70 -6.41 9.32
CA ARG A 4 13.37 -5.83 9.14
C ARG A 4 13.52 -4.49 8.44
N MET A 5 12.85 -4.32 7.30
CA MET A 5 12.64 -3.03 6.66
C MET A 5 11.20 -2.58 6.92
N LEU A 6 11.05 -1.36 7.44
CA LEU A 6 9.74 -0.74 7.61
C LEU A 6 9.18 -0.32 6.25
N PHE A 7 7.86 -0.37 6.11
CA PHE A 7 7.22 0.04 4.87
C PHE A 7 7.35 1.54 4.62
N SER A 8 7.29 2.36 5.69
CA SER A 8 7.60 3.80 5.64
C SER A 8 8.94 4.12 4.98
N GLN A 9 9.99 3.33 5.25
CA GLN A 9 11.29 3.52 4.61
C GLN A 9 11.23 3.28 3.11
N LEU A 10 10.44 2.30 2.65
CA LEU A 10 10.24 2.04 1.23
C LEU A 10 9.45 3.17 0.56
N VAL A 11 8.40 3.66 1.23
CA VAL A 11 7.59 4.81 0.79
C VAL A 11 8.45 6.06 0.64
N GLU A 12 9.36 6.35 1.56
CA GLU A 12 10.30 7.47 1.44
C GLU A 12 11.16 7.40 0.15
N TYR A 13 11.53 6.19 -0.29
CA TYR A 13 12.23 6.04 -1.57
C TYR A 13 11.29 6.28 -2.75
N TYR A 14 10.05 5.82 -2.68
CA TYR A 14 9.06 6.05 -3.73
C TYR A 14 8.74 7.53 -3.90
N GLU A 15 8.57 8.30 -2.82
CA GLU A 15 8.36 9.75 -2.90
C GLU A 15 9.55 10.47 -3.54
N LYS A 16 10.79 10.06 -3.23
CA LYS A 16 12.00 10.61 -3.87
C LYS A 16 12.06 10.28 -5.37
N ILE A 17 11.68 9.07 -5.74
CA ILE A 17 11.65 8.62 -7.14
C ILE A 17 10.57 9.37 -7.92
N GLU A 18 9.38 9.53 -7.34
CA GLU A 18 8.27 10.29 -7.94
C GLU A 18 8.61 11.78 -8.10
N ALA A 19 9.36 12.36 -7.16
CA ALA A 19 9.74 13.76 -7.19
C ALA A 19 10.80 14.12 -8.26
N THR A 20 11.47 13.13 -8.87
CA THR A 20 12.46 13.37 -9.93
C THR A 20 11.94 12.95 -11.30
N THR A 21 12.46 13.60 -12.35
CA THR A 21 12.27 13.19 -13.74
C THR A 21 13.57 12.65 -14.37
N SER A 22 14.68 12.68 -13.63
CA SER A 22 15.99 12.24 -14.10
C SER A 22 16.13 10.73 -13.98
N ARG A 23 16.25 10.04 -15.12
CA ARG A 23 16.46 8.57 -15.15
C ARG A 23 17.72 8.14 -14.40
N ILE A 24 18.78 8.96 -14.40
CA ILE A 24 20.02 8.66 -13.68
C ILE A 24 19.78 8.75 -12.17
N GLU A 25 19.04 9.78 -11.73
CA GLU A 25 18.71 9.94 -10.31
C GLU A 25 17.79 8.84 -9.81
N MET A 26 16.74 8.50 -10.57
CA MET A 26 15.88 7.33 -10.30
C MET A 26 16.71 6.05 -10.16
N THR A 27 17.64 5.82 -11.08
CA THR A 27 18.53 4.64 -11.05
C THR A 27 19.38 4.63 -9.77
N ASN A 28 19.95 5.77 -9.38
CA ASN A 28 20.76 5.88 -8.18
C ASN A 28 19.94 5.61 -6.91
N LEU A 29 18.71 6.15 -6.83
CA LEU A 29 17.78 5.91 -5.72
C LEU A 29 17.42 4.42 -5.61
N LEU A 30 17.13 3.76 -6.74
CA LEU A 30 16.85 2.33 -6.76
C LEU A 30 18.07 1.48 -6.35
N VAL A 31 19.27 1.83 -6.81
CA VAL A 31 20.51 1.15 -6.41
C VAL A 31 20.74 1.30 -4.91
N GLU A 32 20.51 2.49 -4.36
CA GLU A 32 20.64 2.75 -2.93
C GLU A 32 19.62 1.95 -2.12
N LEU A 33 18.35 1.95 -2.53
CA LEU A 33 17.28 1.16 -1.93
C LEU A 33 17.66 -0.32 -1.88
N LEU A 34 18.05 -0.91 -3.01
CA LEU A 34 18.39 -2.34 -3.10
C LEU A 34 19.62 -2.71 -2.27
N LYS A 35 20.63 -1.83 -2.17
CA LYS A 35 21.82 -2.06 -1.33
C LYS A 35 21.52 -2.03 0.17
N LYS A 36 20.55 -1.22 0.59
CA LYS A 36 20.13 -1.09 1.99
C LYS A 36 19.07 -2.11 2.40
N SER A 37 18.43 -2.75 1.41
CA SER A 37 17.38 -3.72 1.61
C SER A 37 17.92 -5.02 2.22
N PRO A 38 17.25 -5.59 3.24
CA PRO A 38 17.58 -6.93 3.71
C PRO A 38 17.36 -8.00 2.63
N GLN A 39 18.23 -9.00 2.59
CA GLN A 39 18.19 -10.06 1.59
C GLN A 39 16.90 -10.89 1.65
N GLU A 40 16.27 -11.00 2.82
CA GLU A 40 15.06 -11.80 3.06
C GLU A 40 13.78 -11.16 2.50
N VAL A 41 13.82 -9.86 2.19
CA VAL A 41 12.66 -9.10 1.67
C VAL A 41 12.96 -8.39 0.36
N ILE A 42 14.18 -8.49 -0.18
CA ILE A 42 14.56 -7.80 -1.42
C ILE A 42 13.69 -8.21 -2.62
N ASP A 43 13.28 -9.48 -2.67
CA ASP A 43 12.32 -10.01 -3.65
C ASP A 43 10.99 -9.23 -3.60
N LYS A 44 10.46 -9.02 -2.39
CA LYS A 44 9.20 -8.32 -2.15
C LYS A 44 9.31 -6.84 -2.50
N ILE A 45 10.45 -6.22 -2.18
CA ILE A 45 10.73 -4.82 -2.53
C ILE A 45 10.73 -4.65 -4.05
N VAL A 46 11.37 -5.55 -4.79
CA VAL A 46 11.42 -5.49 -6.25
C VAL A 46 10.02 -5.57 -6.84
N TYR A 47 9.18 -6.51 -6.39
CA TYR A 47 7.80 -6.62 -6.88
C TYR A 47 6.95 -5.39 -6.52
N LEU A 48 7.00 -4.93 -5.27
CA LEU A 48 6.28 -3.73 -4.86
C LEU A 48 6.72 -2.49 -5.65
N THR A 49 8.00 -2.37 -5.99
CA THR A 49 8.54 -1.22 -6.75
C THR A 49 7.92 -1.11 -8.12
N VAL A 50 7.61 -2.24 -8.75
CA VAL A 50 6.98 -2.27 -10.08
C VAL A 50 5.46 -2.36 -10.01
N GLY A 51 4.87 -2.24 -8.81
CA GLY A 51 3.42 -2.29 -8.61
C GLY A 51 2.81 -3.69 -8.72
N GLU A 52 3.63 -4.74 -8.61
CA GLU A 52 3.21 -6.13 -8.78
C GLU A 52 3.37 -6.93 -7.49
N ILE A 53 2.67 -8.07 -7.38
CA ILE A 53 2.89 -9.05 -6.30
C ILE A 53 3.56 -10.30 -6.84
N TYR A 54 3.38 -10.63 -8.12
CA TYR A 54 4.00 -11.77 -8.78
C TYR A 54 4.48 -11.40 -10.19
N PRO A 55 5.40 -12.20 -10.77
CA PRO A 55 5.70 -12.08 -12.19
C PRO A 55 4.44 -12.28 -13.06
N PRO A 56 4.31 -11.56 -14.18
CA PRO A 56 3.12 -11.64 -15.04
C PRO A 56 2.78 -13.06 -15.53
N PHE A 57 3.79 -13.92 -15.73
CA PHE A 57 3.59 -15.29 -16.20
C PHE A 57 2.94 -16.24 -15.17
N ILE A 58 2.83 -15.82 -13.90
CA ILE A 58 2.13 -16.57 -12.87
C ILE A 58 0.61 -16.36 -12.98
N GLY A 59 0.15 -15.27 -13.59
CA GLY A 59 -1.27 -14.98 -13.81
C GLY A 59 -2.07 -14.71 -12.52
N ILE A 60 -1.40 -14.34 -11.43
CA ILE A 60 -2.07 -13.92 -10.19
C ILE A 60 -2.20 -12.40 -10.19
N GLU A 61 -3.45 -11.93 -10.18
CA GLU A 61 -3.79 -10.52 -10.03
C GLU A 61 -4.23 -10.22 -8.59
N LEU A 62 -4.00 -8.99 -8.12
CA LEU A 62 -4.49 -8.55 -6.81
C LEU A 62 -6.03 -8.63 -6.73
N GLY A 63 -6.71 -8.35 -7.85
CA GLY A 63 -8.17 -8.37 -7.95
C GLY A 63 -8.82 -7.37 -6.99
N VAL A 64 -8.23 -6.17 -6.90
CA VAL A 64 -8.72 -5.00 -6.15
C VAL A 64 -8.87 -3.87 -7.16
N ALA A 65 -10.11 -3.50 -7.46
CA ALA A 65 -10.42 -2.29 -8.23
C ALA A 65 -10.62 -1.10 -7.29
N ASP A 66 -10.58 0.12 -7.83
CA ASP A 66 -10.73 1.37 -7.07
C ASP A 66 -11.95 1.37 -6.16
N LYS A 67 -13.10 0.86 -6.63
CA LYS A 67 -14.32 0.77 -5.83
C LYS A 67 -14.13 -0.05 -4.54
N LEU A 68 -13.33 -1.12 -4.61
CA LEU A 68 -13.05 -1.99 -3.47
C LEU A 68 -12.09 -1.32 -2.48
N ALA A 69 -11.06 -0.66 -2.99
CA ALA A 69 -10.11 0.09 -2.17
C ALA A 69 -10.76 1.34 -1.52
N LEU A 70 -11.60 2.09 -2.24
CA LEU A 70 -12.38 3.22 -1.68
C LEU A 70 -13.32 2.76 -0.56
N ARG A 71 -13.88 1.53 -0.67
CA ARG A 71 -14.66 0.93 0.41
C ARG A 71 -13.80 0.69 1.66
N ALA A 72 -12.56 0.23 1.51
CA ALA A 72 -11.64 0.07 2.63
C ALA A 72 -11.24 1.42 3.25
N VAL A 73 -10.90 2.43 2.42
CA VAL A 73 -10.58 3.80 2.86
C VAL A 73 -11.75 4.41 3.64
N LYS A 74 -12.99 4.25 3.17
CA LYS A 74 -14.20 4.68 3.89
C LYS A 74 -14.29 4.05 5.27
N LEU A 75 -14.11 2.74 5.37
CA LEU A 75 -14.22 2.01 6.64
C LEU A 75 -13.15 2.46 7.64
N VAL A 76 -11.90 2.64 7.20
CA VAL A 76 -10.78 3.04 8.07
C VAL A 76 -10.85 4.51 8.46
N SER A 77 -11.23 5.40 7.53
CA SER A 77 -11.34 6.82 7.82
C SER A 77 -12.58 7.18 8.64
N GLY A 78 -13.59 6.31 8.67
CA GLY A 78 -14.88 6.56 9.31
C GLY A 78 -15.74 7.61 8.59
N GLN A 79 -15.36 8.00 7.37
CA GLN A 79 -16.00 9.08 6.63
C GLN A 79 -17.23 8.60 5.85
N SER A 80 -18.11 9.55 5.50
CA SER A 80 -19.31 9.23 4.72
C SER A 80 -18.96 8.85 3.27
N GLU A 81 -19.77 7.98 2.67
CA GLU A 81 -19.66 7.60 1.25
C GLU A 81 -19.63 8.83 0.33
N LYS A 82 -20.43 9.86 0.66
CA LYS A 82 -20.52 11.11 -0.09
C LYS A 82 -19.17 11.82 -0.11
N LEU A 83 -18.51 11.94 1.05
CA LEU A 83 -17.21 12.60 1.15
C LEU A 83 -16.13 11.81 0.39
N VAL A 84 -16.11 10.48 0.50
CA VAL A 84 -15.14 9.65 -0.23
C VAL A 84 -15.27 9.85 -1.74
N LYS A 85 -16.50 9.82 -2.27
CA LYS A 85 -16.76 10.07 -3.70
C LYS A 85 -16.41 11.48 -4.13
N GLU A 86 -16.68 12.47 -3.30
CA GLU A 86 -16.33 13.87 -3.57
C GLU A 86 -14.82 14.06 -3.66
N GLU A 87 -14.06 13.50 -2.71
CA GLU A 87 -12.60 13.60 -2.73
C GLU A 87 -11.99 12.82 -3.90
N TYR A 88 -12.53 11.63 -4.23
CA TYR A 88 -12.10 10.87 -5.41
C TYR A 88 -12.40 11.63 -6.71
N GLY A 89 -13.56 12.27 -6.82
CA GLY A 89 -13.90 13.11 -7.97
C GLY A 89 -13.01 14.35 -8.12
N LYS A 90 -12.44 14.86 -7.02
CA LYS A 90 -11.53 16.02 -7.02
C LYS A 90 -10.09 15.64 -7.32
N LEU A 91 -9.61 14.54 -6.71
CA LEU A 91 -8.22 14.13 -6.77
C LEU A 91 -7.94 13.24 -7.98
N GLY A 92 -8.91 12.44 -8.42
CA GLY A 92 -8.76 11.50 -9.54
C GLY A 92 -7.82 10.33 -9.26
N ASP A 93 -7.27 10.24 -8.04
CA ASP A 93 -6.30 9.25 -7.63
C ASP A 93 -6.69 8.65 -6.27
N ILE A 94 -6.71 7.33 -6.20
CA ILE A 94 -7.16 6.61 -5.00
C ILE A 94 -6.15 6.67 -3.85
N GLY A 95 -4.85 6.69 -4.14
CA GLY A 95 -3.79 6.85 -3.15
C GLY A 95 -3.87 8.20 -2.48
N LEU A 96 -4.04 9.28 -3.25
CA LEU A 96 -4.24 10.63 -2.70
C LEU A 96 -5.51 10.74 -1.85
N VAL A 97 -6.59 10.02 -2.22
CA VAL A 97 -7.80 9.93 -1.39
C VAL A 97 -7.52 9.17 -0.10
N GLY A 98 -6.79 8.06 -0.17
CA GLY A 98 -6.31 7.29 0.98
C GLY A 98 -5.53 8.16 1.95
N GLU A 99 -4.44 8.77 1.48
CA GLU A 99 -3.59 9.68 2.25
C GLU A 99 -4.43 10.77 2.94
N LYS A 100 -5.24 11.49 2.17
CA LYS A 100 -6.04 12.61 2.68
C LYS A 100 -7.08 12.20 3.71
N LEU A 101 -7.76 11.07 3.51
CA LEU A 101 -8.83 10.64 4.42
C LEU A 101 -8.29 9.95 5.67
N LEU A 102 -7.14 9.28 5.59
CA LEU A 102 -6.47 8.75 6.78
C LEU A 102 -5.94 9.86 7.69
N GLN A 103 -5.50 11.01 7.14
CA GLN A 103 -5.17 12.21 7.95
C GLN A 103 -6.36 12.71 8.78
N ARG A 104 -7.60 12.46 8.31
CA ARG A 104 -8.85 12.94 8.92
C ARG A 104 -9.57 11.89 9.76
N ARG A 105 -8.95 10.74 10.04
CA ARG A 105 -9.60 9.66 10.79
C ARG A 105 -9.90 10.08 12.23
N SER A 106 -11.09 9.73 12.71
CA SER A 106 -11.63 10.16 14.00
C SER A 106 -11.03 9.41 15.20
N GLN A 107 -10.47 8.22 15.00
CA GLN A 107 -9.77 7.44 16.02
C GLN A 107 -8.28 7.39 15.72
N ILE A 108 -7.47 7.98 16.60
CA ILE A 108 -6.04 7.72 16.67
C ILE A 108 -5.88 6.40 17.40
N THR A 109 -5.57 5.32 16.68
CA THR A 109 -5.19 4.04 17.29
C THR A 109 -3.95 4.26 18.15
N LEU A 110 -4.13 4.24 19.47
CA LEU A 110 -3.13 4.63 20.47
C LEU A 110 -1.84 3.76 20.45
N HIS A 111 -1.84 2.65 19.68
CA HIS A 111 -0.71 1.75 19.45
C HIS A 111 -0.73 1.31 17.97
N MET A 112 -0.16 2.11 17.08
CA MET A 112 0.10 1.64 15.71
C MET A 112 1.39 0.83 15.71
N LYS A 113 1.27 -0.46 15.37
CA LYS A 113 2.44 -1.27 15.03
C LYS A 113 2.92 -0.80 13.66
N GLU A 114 4.19 -0.41 13.57
CA GLU A 114 4.79 -0.02 12.29
C GLU A 114 4.72 -1.18 11.30
N LEU A 115 4.26 -0.89 10.08
CA LEU A 115 4.16 -1.87 9.01
C LEU A 115 5.56 -2.24 8.51
N THR A 116 5.77 -3.53 8.24
CA THR A 116 6.93 -3.99 7.47
C THR A 116 6.60 -4.23 6.02
N VAL A 117 7.62 -4.16 5.17
CA VAL A 117 7.54 -4.62 3.78
C VAL A 117 6.99 -6.04 3.71
N GLN A 118 7.44 -6.92 4.61
CA GLN A 118 7.00 -8.32 4.64
C GLN A 118 5.50 -8.43 4.94
N GLU A 119 4.98 -7.71 5.94
CA GLU A 119 3.57 -7.74 6.31
C GLU A 119 2.67 -7.16 5.22
N VAL A 120 3.10 -6.06 4.59
CA VAL A 120 2.39 -5.46 3.46
C VAL A 120 2.31 -6.44 2.30
N TYR A 121 3.46 -6.98 1.87
CA TYR A 121 3.52 -7.93 0.78
C TYR A 121 2.68 -9.18 1.05
N GLN A 122 2.80 -9.79 2.24
CA GLN A 122 2.02 -10.98 2.61
C GLN A 122 0.51 -10.72 2.65
N SER A 123 0.10 -9.52 3.06
CA SER A 123 -1.31 -9.13 3.08
C SER A 123 -1.86 -8.93 1.66
N LEU A 124 -1.09 -8.29 0.78
CA LEU A 124 -1.44 -8.15 -0.64
C LEU A 124 -1.45 -9.51 -1.35
N GLU A 125 -0.51 -10.40 -1.03
CA GLU A 125 -0.49 -11.77 -1.52
C GLU A 125 -1.73 -12.56 -1.08
N LYS A 126 -2.13 -12.41 0.19
CA LYS A 126 -3.36 -13.01 0.71
C LYS A 126 -4.60 -12.48 -0.02
N ILE A 127 -4.66 -11.17 -0.30
CA ILE A 127 -5.72 -10.56 -1.11
C ILE A 127 -5.78 -11.20 -2.49
N ALA A 128 -4.64 -11.30 -3.18
CA ALA A 128 -4.55 -11.87 -4.53
C ALA A 128 -5.02 -13.34 -4.58
N LYS A 129 -4.67 -14.13 -3.55
CA LYS A 129 -5.07 -15.55 -3.43
C LYS A 129 -6.51 -15.76 -2.95
N THR A 130 -7.20 -14.71 -2.47
CA THR A 130 -8.56 -14.83 -1.94
C THR A 130 -9.57 -14.88 -3.09
N THR A 131 -10.24 -16.03 -3.25
CA THR A 131 -11.24 -16.30 -4.29
C THR A 131 -12.47 -17.02 -3.72
N GLY A 132 -13.54 -17.12 -4.52
CA GLY A 132 -14.78 -17.78 -4.11
C GLY A 132 -15.83 -16.85 -3.50
N GLU A 133 -16.87 -17.43 -2.94
CA GLU A 133 -17.96 -16.70 -2.29
C GLU A 133 -17.44 -15.91 -1.08
N GLY A 134 -17.88 -14.65 -0.94
CA GLY A 134 -17.41 -13.76 0.12
C GLY A 134 -16.01 -13.17 -0.07
N ALA A 135 -15.29 -13.53 -1.14
CA ALA A 135 -13.92 -13.07 -1.39
C ALA A 135 -13.78 -11.54 -1.38
N MET A 136 -14.74 -10.82 -1.97
CA MET A 136 -14.70 -9.35 -2.02
C MET A 136 -14.75 -8.73 -0.62
N ASP A 137 -15.57 -9.26 0.28
CA ASP A 137 -15.64 -8.77 1.67
C ASP A 137 -14.36 -9.10 2.43
N THR A 138 -13.81 -10.31 2.25
CA THR A 138 -12.52 -10.69 2.84
C THR A 138 -11.39 -9.80 2.37
N LYS A 139 -11.30 -9.49 1.07
CA LYS A 139 -10.29 -8.58 0.52
C LYS A 139 -10.40 -7.18 1.14
N VAL A 140 -11.61 -6.66 1.30
CA VAL A 140 -11.86 -5.38 1.97
C VAL A 140 -11.38 -5.42 3.43
N GLN A 141 -11.65 -6.50 4.17
CA GLN A 141 -11.20 -6.60 5.57
C GLN A 141 -9.67 -6.66 5.69
N ILE A 142 -8.97 -7.32 4.75
CA ILE A 142 -7.50 -7.33 4.74
C ILE A 142 -6.96 -5.92 4.46
N LEU A 143 -7.52 -5.21 3.47
CA LEU A 143 -7.15 -3.82 3.19
C LEU A 143 -7.41 -2.90 4.38
N VAL A 144 -8.55 -3.04 5.05
CA VAL A 144 -8.88 -2.30 6.27
C VAL A 144 -7.82 -2.55 7.35
N GLY A 145 -7.38 -3.79 7.53
CA GLY A 145 -6.33 -4.14 8.48
C GLY A 145 -4.99 -3.45 8.18
N LEU A 146 -4.57 -3.44 6.91
CA LEU A 146 -3.36 -2.73 6.48
C LEU A 146 -3.49 -1.22 6.73
N LEU A 147 -4.53 -0.59 6.18
CA LEU A 147 -4.76 0.85 6.25
C LEU A 147 -4.97 1.35 7.70
N SER A 148 -5.46 0.49 8.61
CA SER A 148 -5.58 0.86 10.03
C SER A 148 -4.23 1.03 10.73
N SER A 149 -3.19 0.37 10.21
CA SER A 149 -1.82 0.45 10.73
C SER A 149 -0.92 1.39 9.91
N ALA A 150 -1.39 1.81 8.74
CA ALA A 150 -0.67 2.71 7.85
C ALA A 150 -0.70 4.15 8.37
N THR A 151 0.42 4.85 8.16
CA THR A 151 0.46 6.30 8.12
C THR A 151 -0.23 6.82 6.85
N PRO A 152 -0.59 8.11 6.76
CA PRO A 152 -1.15 8.66 5.55
C PRO A 152 -0.31 8.43 4.28
N LYS A 153 1.02 8.49 4.39
CA LYS A 153 1.92 8.28 3.25
C LYS A 153 2.03 6.82 2.81
N GLU A 154 1.73 5.89 3.70
CA GLU A 154 1.72 4.46 3.41
C GLU A 154 0.37 3.96 2.82
N ALA A 155 -0.64 4.83 2.73
CA ALA A 155 -2.01 4.49 2.39
C ALA A 155 -2.30 4.56 0.88
#